data_AF-A0A803LV31-F1
#
_entry.id   AF-A0A803LV31-F1
#
_cell.length_a   1.000
_cell.length_b   1.000
_cell.length_c   1.000
_cell.angle_alpha   90.00
_cell.angle_beta   90.00
_cell.angle_gamma   90.00
#
_symmetry.space_group_name_H-M   'P 1'
#
loop_
_entity.id
_entity.type
_entity.pdbx_description
1 polymer ?
#
loop_
_entity_poly.entity_id
_entity_poly.type
_entity_poly.pdbx_seq_one_letter_code
_entity_poly.pdbx_strand_id
1 'polypeptide(L)'
;VFILFNQWSEKRSIQIFEHEELVRNTWPWAYTALCISCGYFAYDQWDMLKYELYSGWFPSILAHHLILLLCFTLALYRNVTINYLILTLICELHSVFLHVRKVRRMAGIRSAESTIVKAEWFLNWLTFFFARLLPHALILIKLVIDAPKFDKGVELPLALFGMIGMNLLNIGLGIDIFGAYRREKNPPQNHHSD
;
A
#
# COMPACT_ATOMS: atom_id res chain seq x y z
N VAL A 1 -11.03 -6.39 4.45
CA VAL A 1 -10.98 -7.74 5.09
C VAL A 1 -12.34 -8.43 5.07
N PHE A 2 -13.39 -7.86 5.66
CA PHE A 2 -14.74 -8.45 5.65
C PHE A 2 -15.27 -8.80 4.24
N ILE A 3 -15.06 -7.90 3.26
CA ILE A 3 -15.45 -8.12 1.86
C ILE A 3 -14.80 -9.39 1.28
N LEU A 4 -13.49 -9.56 1.48
CA LEU A 4 -12.78 -10.76 1.00
C LEU A 4 -13.23 -12.02 1.73
N PHE A 5 -13.47 -11.94 3.04
CA PHE A 5 -13.96 -13.08 3.79
C PHE A 5 -15.34 -13.54 3.27
N ASN A 6 -16.24 -12.59 3.02
CA ASN A 6 -17.55 -12.91 2.46
C ASN A 6 -17.44 -13.54 1.05
N GLN A 7 -16.61 -12.96 0.19
CA GLN A 7 -16.40 -13.50 -1.17
C GLN A 7 -15.72 -14.87 -1.16
N TRP A 8 -14.79 -15.10 -0.24
CA TRP A 8 -14.15 -16.41 -0.07
C TRP A 8 -15.12 -17.47 0.46
N SER A 9 -16.11 -17.07 1.26
CA SER A 9 -17.15 -17.96 1.76
C SER A 9 -18.19 -18.30 0.69
N GLU A 10 -18.48 -17.38 -0.23
CA GLU A 10 -19.51 -17.53 -1.27
C GLU A 10 -18.96 -18.17 -2.57
N LYS A 11 -17.69 -17.92 -2.93
CA LYS A 11 -17.07 -18.37 -4.19
C LYS A 11 -15.85 -19.26 -3.92
N ARG A 12 -15.51 -20.14 -4.88
CA ARG A 12 -14.22 -20.85 -4.80
C ARG A 12 -13.07 -19.83 -4.89
N SER A 13 -12.01 -20.06 -4.12
CA SER A 13 -10.85 -19.17 -3.99
C SER A 13 -10.14 -18.79 -5.30
N ILE A 14 -10.36 -19.54 -6.39
CA ILE A 14 -9.78 -19.23 -7.71
C ILE A 14 -10.71 -18.29 -8.51
N GLN A 15 -12.02 -18.43 -8.35
CA GLN A 15 -13.03 -17.67 -9.11
C GLN A 15 -13.06 -16.19 -8.69
N ILE A 16 -12.75 -15.89 -7.42
CA ILE A 16 -12.62 -14.49 -6.94
C ILE A 16 -11.50 -13.74 -7.67
N PHE A 17 -10.55 -14.45 -8.28
CA PHE A 17 -9.46 -13.88 -9.06
C PHE A 17 -9.66 -14.05 -10.56
N GLU A 18 -10.87 -14.19 -11.06
CA GLU A 18 -11.13 -14.10 -12.50
C GLU A 18 -11.06 -12.65 -12.98
N HIS A 19 -10.77 -12.45 -14.27
CA HIS A 19 -10.64 -11.12 -14.85
C HIS A 19 -11.96 -10.34 -14.82
N GLU A 20 -13.03 -10.98 -15.28
CA GLU A 20 -14.37 -10.41 -15.34
C GLU A 20 -14.85 -9.99 -13.95
N GLU A 21 -14.60 -10.83 -12.96
CA GLU A 21 -14.93 -10.57 -11.57
C GLU A 21 -14.17 -9.36 -11.00
N LEU A 22 -12.90 -9.16 -11.36
CA LEU A 22 -12.11 -8.04 -10.82
C LEU A 22 -12.28 -6.73 -11.58
N VAL A 23 -12.59 -6.78 -12.88
CA VAL A 23 -12.66 -5.60 -13.75
C VAL A 23 -14.09 -5.11 -13.95
N ARG A 24 -15.02 -6.01 -14.24
CA ARG A 24 -16.40 -5.65 -14.63
C ARG A 24 -17.38 -5.73 -13.47
N ASN A 25 -17.15 -6.63 -12.51
CA ASN A 25 -18.02 -6.78 -11.35
C ASN A 25 -17.53 -5.93 -10.17
N THR A 26 -18.45 -5.68 -9.25
CA THR A 26 -18.20 -4.99 -7.98
C THR A 26 -18.76 -5.84 -6.85
N TRP A 27 -17.90 -6.23 -5.91
CA TRP A 27 -18.33 -7.01 -4.76
C TRP A 27 -19.28 -6.21 -3.85
N PRO A 28 -20.16 -6.88 -3.10
CA PRO A 28 -20.95 -6.22 -2.06
C PRO A 28 -20.03 -5.42 -1.14
N TRP A 29 -20.42 -4.17 -0.87
CA TRP A 29 -19.67 -3.20 -0.05
C TRP A 29 -18.35 -2.69 -0.65
N ALA A 30 -17.85 -3.22 -1.77
CA ALA A 30 -16.60 -2.76 -2.38
C ALA A 30 -16.69 -1.31 -2.84
N TYR A 31 -17.78 -0.92 -3.51
CA TYR A 31 -18.01 0.46 -3.93
C TYR A 31 -18.00 1.42 -2.73
N THR A 32 -18.81 1.11 -1.70
CA THR A 32 -18.92 1.94 -0.50
C THR A 32 -17.60 2.04 0.26
N ALA A 33 -16.89 0.93 0.41
CA ALA A 33 -15.57 0.91 1.05
C ALA A 33 -14.56 1.76 0.27
N LEU A 34 -14.59 1.71 -1.07
CA LEU A 34 -13.72 2.51 -1.91
C LEU A 34 -14.07 4.00 -1.83
N CYS A 35 -15.36 4.38 -1.78
CA CYS A 35 -15.80 5.76 -1.55
C CYS A 35 -15.30 6.31 -0.21
N ILE A 36 -15.51 5.57 0.88
CA ILE A 36 -15.06 5.96 2.22
C ILE A 36 -13.53 6.13 2.23
N SER A 37 -12.82 5.16 1.64
CA SER A 37 -11.36 5.21 1.55
C SER A 37 -10.87 6.40 0.73
N CYS A 38 -11.51 6.67 -0.42
CA CYS A 38 -11.19 7.82 -1.26
C CYS A 38 -11.37 9.14 -0.50
N GLY A 39 -12.46 9.30 0.25
CA GLY A 39 -12.68 10.48 1.09
C GLY A 39 -11.60 10.63 2.18
N TYR A 40 -11.24 9.54 2.85
CA TYR A 40 -10.17 9.53 3.85
C TYR A 40 -8.82 9.94 3.24
N PHE A 41 -8.40 9.33 2.14
CA PHE A 41 -7.13 9.65 1.49
C PHE A 41 -7.08 11.09 0.98
N ALA A 42 -8.20 11.62 0.49
CA ALA A 42 -8.31 13.01 0.05
C ALA A 42 -8.13 13.98 1.22
N TYR A 43 -8.77 13.69 2.35
CA TYR A 43 -8.62 14.46 3.57
C TYR A 43 -7.18 14.41 4.10
N ASP A 44 -6.59 13.22 4.17
CA ASP A 44 -5.22 13.03 4.65
C ASP A 44 -4.20 13.73 3.75
N GLN A 45 -4.38 13.68 2.42
CA GLN A 45 -3.56 14.42 1.47
C GLN A 45 -3.69 15.94 1.67
N TRP A 46 -4.91 16.44 1.88
CA TRP A 46 -5.14 17.85 2.17
C TRP A 46 -4.47 18.28 3.48
N ASP A 47 -4.57 17.46 4.53
CA ASP A 47 -3.93 17.72 5.83
C ASP A 47 -2.40 17.78 5.70
N MET A 48 -1.80 16.82 4.98
CA MET A 48 -0.37 16.82 4.70
C MET A 48 0.11 18.06 3.94
N LEU A 49 -0.67 18.55 2.98
CA LEU A 49 -0.36 19.77 2.22
C LEU A 49 -0.47 21.01 3.11
N LYS A 50 -1.53 21.09 3.92
CA LYS A 50 -1.81 22.24 4.78
C LYS A 50 -0.77 22.42 5.89
N TYR A 51 -0.28 21.32 6.45
CA TYR A 51 0.66 21.32 7.57
C TYR A 51 2.10 21.00 7.16
N GLU A 52 2.38 20.93 5.85
CA GLU A 52 3.71 20.62 5.29
C GLU A 52 4.35 19.36 5.90
N LEU A 53 3.53 18.34 6.17
CA LEU A 53 3.94 17.10 6.83
C LEU A 53 4.75 16.15 5.91
N TYR A 54 5.26 16.67 4.80
CA TYR A 54 6.09 15.96 3.86
C TYR A 54 7.57 16.35 4.03
N SER A 55 8.44 15.34 4.14
CA SER A 55 9.88 15.56 4.37
C SER A 55 10.71 15.21 3.14
N GLY A 56 11.67 16.06 2.79
CA GLY A 56 12.68 15.79 1.75
C GLY A 56 12.34 16.38 0.38
N TRP A 57 13.29 16.24 -0.57
CA TRP A 57 13.18 16.78 -1.93
C TRP A 57 12.11 16.06 -2.78
N PHE A 58 11.82 14.79 -2.47
CA PHE A 58 10.77 14.01 -3.13
C PHE A 58 9.80 13.45 -2.08
N PRO A 59 8.58 14.02 -1.93
CA PRO A 59 7.64 13.61 -0.91
C PRO A 59 6.93 12.31 -1.33
N SER A 60 7.58 11.18 -1.09
CA SER A 60 7.13 9.85 -1.52
C SER A 60 5.73 9.49 -1.00
N ILE A 61 5.40 9.88 0.23
CA ILE A 61 4.08 9.68 0.85
C ILE A 61 3.02 10.53 0.13
N LEU A 62 3.32 11.78 -0.19
CA LEU A 62 2.38 12.65 -0.90
C LEU A 62 2.11 12.13 -2.32
N ALA A 63 3.15 11.67 -3.01
CA ALA A 63 3.05 11.05 -4.33
C ALA A 63 2.25 9.73 -4.29
N HIS A 64 2.43 8.92 -3.23
CA HIS A 64 1.65 7.71 -2.99
C HIS A 64 0.15 8.01 -2.90
N HIS A 65 -0.23 9.00 -2.08
CA HIS A 65 -1.63 9.38 -1.88
C HIS A 65 -2.23 9.94 -3.17
N LEU A 66 -1.46 10.71 -3.94
CA LEU A 66 -1.89 11.23 -5.23
C LEU A 66 -2.20 10.10 -6.22
N ILE A 67 -1.31 9.12 -6.37
CA ILE A 67 -1.51 7.99 -7.28
C ILE A 67 -2.75 7.19 -6.86
N LEU A 68 -2.91 6.90 -5.56
CA LEU A 68 -4.09 6.22 -5.03
C LEU A 68 -5.39 6.99 -5.34
N LEU A 69 -5.42 8.30 -5.09
CA LEU A 69 -6.58 9.14 -5.34
C LEU A 69 -6.96 9.20 -6.82
N LEU A 70 -5.98 9.29 -7.73
CA LEU A 70 -6.23 9.24 -9.17
C LEU A 70 -6.85 7.90 -9.58
N CYS A 71 -6.29 6.77 -9.12
CA CYS A 71 -6.82 5.45 -9.39
C CYS A 71 -8.23 5.25 -8.81
N PHE A 72 -8.46 5.67 -7.56
CA PHE A 72 -9.74 5.52 -6.87
C PHE A 72 -10.82 6.35 -7.54
N THR A 73 -10.53 7.62 -7.85
CA THR A 73 -11.48 8.52 -8.49
C THR A 73 -11.85 8.02 -9.88
N LEU A 74 -10.88 7.55 -10.69
CA LEU A 74 -11.20 7.01 -12.01
C LEU A 74 -12.07 5.74 -11.91
N ALA A 75 -11.71 4.81 -11.03
CA ALA A 75 -12.48 3.57 -10.86
C ALA A 75 -13.90 3.82 -10.35
N LEU A 76 -14.08 4.77 -9.44
CA LEU A 76 -15.41 5.19 -8.98
C LEU A 76 -16.21 5.89 -10.08
N TYR A 77 -15.55 6.75 -10.88
CA TYR A 77 -16.18 7.46 -12.00
C TYR A 77 -16.62 6.52 -13.12
N ARG A 78 -15.82 5.51 -13.43
CA ARG A 78 -16.06 4.55 -14.53
C ARG A 78 -16.75 3.26 -14.09
N ASN A 79 -16.87 3.03 -12.77
CA ASN A 79 -17.41 1.83 -12.15
C ASN A 79 -16.77 0.53 -12.66
N VAL A 80 -15.44 0.53 -12.75
CA VAL A 80 -14.61 -0.58 -13.25
C VAL A 80 -13.38 -0.71 -12.38
N THR A 81 -12.81 -1.92 -12.30
CA THR A 81 -11.60 -2.24 -11.52
C THR A 81 -11.71 -1.99 -10.01
N ILE A 82 -12.92 -1.80 -9.48
CA ILE A 82 -13.15 -1.52 -8.06
C ILE A 82 -12.63 -2.66 -7.18
N ASN A 83 -12.86 -3.91 -7.60
CA ASN A 83 -12.40 -5.09 -6.87
C ASN A 83 -10.87 -5.19 -6.85
N TYR A 84 -10.18 -4.82 -7.94
CA TYR A 84 -8.71 -4.68 -7.95
C TYR A 84 -8.23 -3.66 -6.91
N LEU A 85 -8.91 -2.52 -6.81
CA LEU A 85 -8.55 -1.48 -5.83
C LEU A 85 -8.86 -1.88 -4.40
N ILE A 86 -9.88 -2.70 -4.16
CA ILE A 86 -10.11 -3.28 -2.84
C ILE A 86 -9.00 -4.26 -2.46
N LEU A 87 -8.50 -5.05 -3.41
CA LEU A 87 -7.34 -5.94 -3.16
C LEU A 87 -6.08 -5.13 -2.82
N THR A 88 -5.79 -4.06 -3.57
CA THR A 88 -4.63 -3.20 -3.25
C THR A 88 -4.82 -2.45 -1.93
N LEU A 89 -6.02 -1.97 -1.62
CA LEU A 89 -6.33 -1.32 -0.34
C LEU A 89 -6.09 -2.24 0.87
N ILE A 90 -6.38 -3.53 0.72
CA ILE A 90 -6.09 -4.51 1.78
C ILE A 90 -4.59 -4.71 1.97
N CYS A 91 -3.80 -4.59 0.91
CA CYS A 91 -2.34 -4.58 1.01
C CYS A 91 -1.84 -3.30 1.73
N GLU A 92 -2.52 -2.18 1.54
CA GLU A 92 -2.20 -0.90 2.20
C GLU A 92 -2.56 -0.86 3.69
N LEU A 93 -3.45 -1.73 4.19
CA LEU A 93 -3.66 -1.90 5.64
C LEU A 93 -2.36 -2.28 6.36
N HIS A 94 -1.40 -2.89 5.67
CA HIS A 94 -0.10 -3.19 6.26
C HIS A 94 0.71 -1.92 6.59
N SER A 95 0.61 -0.89 5.75
CA SER A 95 1.26 0.41 5.95
C SER A 95 0.84 1.08 7.25
N VAL A 96 -0.39 0.84 7.71
CA VAL A 96 -0.89 1.35 9.00
C VAL A 96 -0.03 0.84 10.15
N PHE A 97 0.32 -0.45 10.16
CA PHE A 97 1.19 -1.01 11.21
C PHE A 97 2.61 -0.41 11.17
N LEU A 98 3.12 -0.12 9.97
CA LEU A 98 4.41 0.56 9.79
C LEU A 98 4.36 2.01 10.30
N HIS A 99 3.27 2.74 10.00
CA HIS A 99 3.05 4.09 10.49
C HIS A 99 2.87 4.13 12.01
N VAL A 100 2.09 3.22 12.57
CA VAL A 100 1.94 3.08 14.04
C VAL A 100 3.30 2.80 14.69
N ARG A 101 4.14 1.95 14.10
CA ARG A 101 5.51 1.73 14.59
C ARG A 101 6.35 2.99 14.49
N LYS A 102 6.29 3.72 13.37
CA LYS A 102 7.01 4.99 13.18
C LYS A 102 6.57 6.03 14.23
N VAL A 103 5.26 6.21 14.43
CA VAL A 103 4.67 7.10 15.45
C VAL A 103 5.10 6.69 16.85
N ARG A 104 5.04 5.40 17.20
CA ARG A 104 5.52 4.90 18.49
C ARG A 104 6.99 5.22 18.74
N ARG A 105 7.84 5.08 17.72
CA ARG A 105 9.27 5.44 17.82
C ARG A 105 9.47 6.95 17.96
N MET A 106 8.67 7.76 17.25
CA MET A 106 8.69 9.22 17.40
C MET A 106 8.21 9.67 18.79
N ALA A 107 7.31 8.92 19.43
CA ALA A 107 6.85 9.16 20.79
C ALA A 107 7.87 8.75 21.89
N GLY A 108 9.10 8.37 21.51
CA GLY A 108 10.17 8.05 22.47
C GLY A 108 10.03 6.70 23.18
N ILE A 109 9.03 5.88 22.83
CA ILE A 109 8.84 4.53 23.40
C ILE A 109 9.85 3.58 22.75
N ARG A 110 11.05 3.53 23.33
CA ARG A 110 12.14 2.66 22.89
C ARG A 110 12.10 1.40 23.76
N SER A 111 11.45 0.32 23.27
CA SER A 111 11.49 -0.98 23.95
C SER A 111 12.91 -1.53 23.90
N ALA A 112 13.67 -1.32 24.97
CA ALA A 112 15.11 -1.52 25.04
C ALA A 112 15.54 -2.96 25.40
N GLU A 113 14.89 -3.97 24.84
CA GLU A 113 15.31 -5.38 24.98
C GLU A 113 15.70 -5.91 23.60
N SER A 114 16.97 -6.33 23.44
CA SER A 114 17.55 -6.66 22.12
C SER A 114 16.78 -7.76 21.35
N THR A 115 16.11 -8.66 22.08
CA THR A 115 15.28 -9.73 21.51
C THR A 115 13.99 -9.18 20.92
N ILE A 116 13.33 -8.24 21.60
CA ILE A 116 12.10 -7.59 21.14
C ILE A 116 12.38 -6.77 19.87
N VAL A 117 13.48 -6.02 19.85
CA VAL A 117 13.87 -5.22 18.67
C VAL A 117 14.16 -6.10 17.45
N LYS A 118 14.87 -7.22 17.63
CA LYS A 118 15.12 -8.20 16.55
C LYS A 118 13.82 -8.83 16.05
N ALA A 119 12.93 -9.23 16.95
CA ALA A 119 11.63 -9.79 16.60
C ALA A 119 10.76 -8.76 15.85
N GLU A 120 10.72 -7.51 16.32
CA GLU A 120 10.01 -6.44 15.62
C GLU A 120 10.59 -6.20 14.22
N TRP A 121 11.91 -6.21 14.04
CA TRP A 121 12.54 -6.05 12.72
C TRP A 121 12.23 -7.22 11.78
N PHE A 122 12.31 -8.45 12.28
CA PHE A 122 11.94 -9.64 11.51
C PHE A 122 10.48 -9.60 11.11
N LEU A 123 9.58 -9.31 12.05
CA LEU A 123 8.14 -9.23 11.79
C LEU A 123 7.83 -8.16 10.75
N ASN A 124 8.46 -6.99 10.84
CA ASN A 124 8.28 -5.88 9.90
C ASN A 124 8.74 -6.22 8.48
N TRP A 125 9.86 -6.93 8.34
CA TRP A 125 10.33 -7.43 7.04
C TRP A 125 9.41 -8.51 6.47
N LEU A 126 8.99 -9.44 7.33
CA LEU A 126 8.09 -10.52 6.97
C LEU A 126 6.77 -9.96 6.46
N THR A 127 6.15 -9.06 7.22
CA THR A 127 4.88 -8.45 6.85
C THR A 127 5.02 -7.54 5.63
N PHE A 128 6.14 -6.82 5.48
CA PHE A 128 6.38 -6.02 4.28
C PHE A 128 6.43 -6.90 3.02
N PHE A 129 7.12 -8.04 3.08
CA PHE A 129 7.19 -8.94 1.93
C PHE A 129 5.83 -9.58 1.61
N PHE A 130 5.18 -10.18 2.61
CA PHE A 130 3.97 -10.96 2.39
C PHE A 130 2.68 -10.14 2.24
N ALA A 131 2.60 -8.95 2.83
CA ALA A 131 1.40 -8.11 2.77
C ALA A 131 1.51 -6.99 1.73
N ARG A 132 2.70 -6.70 1.19
CA ARG A 132 2.91 -5.59 0.26
C ARG A 132 3.61 -6.02 -1.02
N LEU A 133 4.84 -6.53 -0.94
CA LEU A 133 5.63 -6.83 -2.13
C LEU A 133 5.02 -7.96 -2.97
N LEU A 134 4.70 -9.08 -2.33
CA LEU A 134 4.14 -10.26 -2.99
C LEU A 134 2.76 -9.96 -3.60
N PRO A 135 1.77 -9.40 -2.87
CA PRO A 135 0.46 -9.12 -3.45
C PRO A 135 0.50 -8.09 -4.58
N HIS A 136 1.29 -7.01 -4.46
CA HIS A 136 1.40 -6.05 -5.55
C HIS A 136 2.09 -6.64 -6.78
N ALA A 137 3.09 -7.51 -6.60
CA ALA A 137 3.71 -8.23 -7.71
C ALA A 137 2.69 -9.16 -8.40
N LEU A 138 1.88 -9.89 -7.62
CA LEU A 138 0.81 -10.75 -8.16
C LEU A 138 -0.25 -9.96 -8.91
N ILE A 139 -0.69 -8.81 -8.38
CA ILE A 139 -1.65 -7.93 -9.05
C ILE A 139 -1.06 -7.37 -10.34
N LEU A 140 0.21 -6.96 -10.33
CA LEU A 140 0.89 -6.47 -11.54
C LEU A 140 1.02 -7.56 -12.61
N ILE A 141 1.48 -8.76 -12.23
CA ILE A 141 1.59 -9.91 -13.14
C ILE A 141 0.23 -10.23 -13.73
N LYS A 142 -0.81 -10.29 -12.89
CA LYS A 142 -2.18 -10.54 -13.34
C LYS A 142 -2.65 -9.46 -14.31
N LEU A 143 -2.41 -8.18 -14.00
CA LEU A 143 -2.79 -7.06 -14.85
C LEU A 143 -2.11 -7.12 -16.23
N VAL A 144 -0.84 -7.56 -16.27
CA VAL A 144 -0.10 -7.76 -17.54
C VAL A 144 -0.65 -8.96 -18.32
N ILE A 145 -0.96 -10.08 -17.66
CA ILE A 145 -1.55 -11.26 -18.30
C ILE A 145 -2.95 -10.95 -18.86
N ASP A 146 -3.74 -10.20 -18.10
CA ASP A 146 -5.09 -9.82 -18.47
C ASP A 146 -5.15 -8.59 -19.38
N ALA A 147 -4.02 -7.93 -19.67
CA ALA A 147 -3.95 -6.75 -20.52
C ALA A 147 -4.70 -6.90 -21.87
N PRO A 148 -4.65 -8.05 -22.58
CA PRO A 148 -5.40 -8.24 -23.82
C PRO A 148 -6.93 -8.29 -23.65
N LYS A 149 -7.42 -8.52 -22.43
CA LYS A 149 -8.85 -8.63 -22.10
C LYS A 149 -9.47 -7.29 -21.71
N PHE A 150 -8.65 -6.26 -21.46
CA PHE A 150 -9.13 -4.92 -21.20
C PHE A 150 -9.70 -4.30 -22.48
N ASP A 151 -10.82 -3.60 -22.33
CA ASP A 151 -11.39 -2.80 -23.41
C ASP A 151 -10.41 -1.68 -23.80
N LYS A 152 -10.45 -1.25 -25.06
CA LYS A 152 -9.60 -0.15 -25.56
C LYS A 152 -10.01 1.16 -24.87
N GLY A 153 -9.33 1.52 -23.79
CA GLY A 153 -9.62 2.71 -23.00
C GLY A 153 -8.47 3.14 -22.09
N VAL A 154 -8.72 4.14 -21.24
CA VAL A 154 -7.73 4.70 -20.30
C VAL A 154 -7.49 3.83 -19.07
N GLU A 155 -8.29 2.78 -18.88
CA GLU A 155 -8.32 1.93 -17.69
C GLU A 155 -7.03 1.12 -17.54
N LEU A 156 -6.59 0.43 -18.60
CA LEU A 156 -5.35 -0.35 -18.57
C LEU A 156 -4.09 0.52 -18.41
N PRO A 157 -3.90 1.62 -19.18
CA PRO A 157 -2.79 2.53 -18.96
C PRO A 157 -2.76 3.11 -17.54
N LEU A 158 -3.90 3.51 -16.99
CA LEU A 158 -3.95 4.06 -15.63
C LEU A 158 -3.67 2.97 -14.58
N ALA A 159 -4.24 1.77 -14.73
CA ALA A 159 -3.99 0.67 -13.81
C ALA A 159 -2.51 0.26 -13.80
N LEU A 160 -1.88 0.20 -14.98
CA LEU A 160 -0.44 -0.08 -15.10
C LEU A 160 0.40 1.05 -14.49
N PHE A 161 0.07 2.31 -14.78
CA PHE A 161 0.73 3.47 -14.19
C PHE A 161 0.64 3.45 -12.66
N GLY A 162 -0.56 3.23 -12.12
CA GLY A 162 -0.81 3.12 -10.69
C GLY A 162 0.00 1.99 -10.06
N MET A 163 -0.06 0.78 -10.63
CA MET A 163 0.67 -0.37 -10.09
C MET A 163 2.20 -0.22 -10.17
N ILE A 164 2.72 0.31 -11.29
CA ILE A 164 4.16 0.57 -11.44
C ILE A 164 4.61 1.65 -10.45
N GLY A 165 3.89 2.78 -10.38
CA GLY A 165 4.20 3.87 -9.46
C GLY A 165 4.19 3.41 -8.01
N MET A 166 3.19 2.64 -7.61
CA MET A 166 3.09 2.06 -6.26
C MET A 166 4.23 1.09 -5.96
N ASN A 167 4.62 0.25 -6.92
CA ASN A 167 5.76 -0.66 -6.75
C ASN A 167 7.10 0.09 -6.61
N LEU A 168 7.32 1.15 -7.38
CA LEU A 168 8.52 1.99 -7.24
C LEU A 168 8.60 2.63 -5.86
N LEU A 169 7.48 3.18 -5.36
CA LEU A 169 7.42 3.74 -4.01
C LEU A 169 7.65 2.67 -2.93
N ASN A 170 7.15 1.45 -3.14
CA ASN A 170 7.39 0.32 -2.23
C ASN A 170 8.86 -0.08 -2.18
N ILE A 171 9.55 -0.07 -3.32
CA ILE A 171 11.01 -0.32 -3.37
C ILE A 171 11.75 0.78 -2.58
N GLY A 172 11.38 2.05 -2.77
CA GLY A 172 11.93 3.17 -2.00
C GLY A 172 11.77 2.97 -0.49
N LEU A 173 10.57 2.60 -0.03
CA LEU A 173 10.30 2.29 1.38
C LEU A 173 11.15 1.12 1.88
N GLY A 174 11.36 0.09 1.05
CA GLY A 174 12.24 -1.04 1.38
C GLY A 174 13.69 -0.61 1.59
N ILE A 175 14.20 0.30 0.76
CA ILE A 175 15.55 0.88 0.90
C ILE A 175 15.64 1.69 2.20
N ASP A 176 14.63 2.49 2.54
CA ASP A 176 14.60 3.27 3.78
C ASP A 176 14.61 2.39 5.03
N ILE A 177 13.80 1.32 5.02
CA ILE A 177 13.74 0.30 6.07
C ILE A 177 15.10 -0.38 6.22
N PHE A 178 15.73 -0.78 5.11
CA PHE A 178 17.06 -1.40 5.13
C PHE A 178 18.14 -0.44 5.65
N GLY A 179 18.11 0.82 5.22
CA GLY A 179 19.00 1.87 5.71
C GLY A 179 18.85 2.10 7.21
N ALA A 180 17.61 2.13 7.72
CA ALA A 180 17.33 2.26 9.15
C ALA A 180 17.82 1.05 9.95
N TYR A 181 17.62 -0.17 9.45
CA TYR A 181 18.16 -1.38 10.07
C TYR A 181 19.70 -1.34 10.15
N ARG A 182 20.37 -0.93 9.07
CA ARG A 182 21.84 -0.80 9.04
C ARG A 182 22.35 0.23 10.05
N ARG A 183 21.67 1.38 10.18
CA ARG A 183 22.01 2.43 11.17
C ARG A 183 21.83 1.96 12.61
N GLU A 184 20.85 1.09 12.87
CA GLU A 184 20.58 0.55 14.20
C GLU A 184 21.53 -0.61 14.56
N LYS A 185 22.00 -1.39 13.57
CA LYS A 185 23.03 -2.42 13.76
C LYS A 185 24.42 -1.82 13.96
N ASN A 186 24.74 -0.75 13.26
CA ASN A 186 26.02 -0.04 13.35
C ASN A 186 25.76 1.42 13.74
N PRO A 187 25.46 1.72 15.02
CA PRO A 187 25.33 3.10 15.46
C PRO A 187 26.64 3.84 15.16
N PRO A 188 26.59 5.08 14.62
CA PRO A 188 27.80 5.88 14.49
C PRO A 188 28.45 6.01 15.86
N GLN A 189 29.76 5.72 15.94
CA GLN A 189 30.56 6.08 17.09
C GLN A 189 30.56 7.61 17.16
N ASN A 190 29.72 8.19 18.01
CA ASN A 190 29.94 9.55 18.45
C ASN A 190 31.23 9.55 19.25
N HIS A 191 32.33 9.99 18.63
CA HIS A 191 33.43 10.61 19.35
C HIS A 191 32.87 11.88 19.99
N HIS A 192 32.36 11.75 21.22
CA HIS A 192 32.44 12.84 22.18
C HIS A 192 33.91 12.91 22.59
N SER A 193 34.68 13.69 21.85
CA SER A 193 35.88 14.34 22.39
C SER A 193 35.41 15.61 23.10
N ASP A 194 35.74 15.63 24.39
CA ASP A 194 35.56 16.65 25.42
C ASP A 194 35.48 18.12 24.97
#